data_AF-A0A6A2YV01-F1
#
_entry.id   AF-A0A6A2YV01-F1
#
_cell.length_a   1.000
_cell.length_b   1.000
_cell.length_c   1.000
_cell.angle_alpha   90.00
_cell.angle_beta   90.00
_cell.angle_gamma   90.00
#
_symmetry.space_group_name_H-M   'P 1'
#
loop_
_entity.id
_entity.type
_entity.pdbx_description
1 polymer ?
#
loop_
_entity_poly.entity_id
_entity_poly.type
_entity_poly.pdbx_seq_one_letter_code
_entity_poly.pdbx_strand_id
1 'polypeptide(L)'
;MAEDSNRGDRHNDTWLGQVSIRENLDISLSWRLLNVGSTSPPPQGAHAACCISSRGMVVHGGIGLNGVRLDDTWIIELSENQRFGTWHQMVRHPSPPA
;
A
#
# COMPACT_ATOMS: atom_id res chain seq x y z
N MET A 1 -18.77 -18.06 -22.98
CA MET A 1 -18.43 -18.12 -21.55
C MET A 1 -16.99 -17.70 -21.44
N ALA A 2 -16.72 -16.47 -20.97
CA ALA A 2 -15.36 -16.03 -20.69
C ALA A 2 -15.00 -16.61 -19.32
N GLU A 3 -14.02 -17.50 -19.28
CA GLU A 3 -13.44 -17.96 -18.03
C GLU A 3 -12.70 -16.77 -17.41
N ASP A 4 -13.27 -16.23 -16.34
CA ASP A 4 -12.60 -15.26 -15.47
C ASP A 4 -11.48 -16.00 -14.73
N SER A 5 -10.31 -16.08 -15.37
CA SER A 5 -9.09 -16.64 -14.81
C SER A 5 -8.45 -15.62 -13.86
N ASN A 6 -9.18 -15.23 -12.82
CA ASN A 6 -8.60 -14.48 -11.72
C ASN A 6 -7.81 -15.46 -10.84
N ARG A 7 -6.57 -15.77 -11.25
CA ARG A 7 -5.67 -16.73 -10.56
C ARG A 7 -5.27 -16.32 -9.14
N GLY A 8 -5.77 -15.19 -8.62
CA GLY A 8 -5.42 -14.69 -7.31
C GLY A 8 -3.95 -14.28 -7.22
N ASP A 9 -3.34 -13.97 -8.37
CA ASP A 9 -1.98 -13.49 -8.45
C ASP A 9 -1.88 -12.18 -7.65
N ARG A 10 -1.03 -12.20 -6.64
CA ARG A 10 -0.83 -11.03 -5.79
C ARG A 10 0.22 -10.14 -6.42
N HIS A 11 -0.24 -9.05 -7.01
CA HIS A 11 0.62 -7.99 -7.50
C HIS A 11 1.15 -7.16 -6.32
N ASN A 12 2.37 -6.65 -6.48
CA ASN A 12 3.06 -5.80 -5.50
C ASN A 12 3.30 -4.39 -6.04
N ASP A 13 2.45 -3.99 -6.96
CA ASP A 13 2.40 -2.63 -7.47
C ASP A 13 1.73 -1.71 -6.46
N THR A 14 2.08 -0.43 -6.52
CA THR A 14 1.49 0.59 -5.66
C THR A 14 0.72 1.57 -6.55
N TRP A 15 -0.56 1.77 -6.25
CA TRP A 15 -1.43 2.68 -6.99
C TRP A 15 -1.89 3.82 -6.09
N LEU A 16 -1.93 5.03 -6.65
CA LEU A 16 -2.51 6.19 -5.99
C LEU A 16 -3.88 6.49 -6.59
N GLY A 17 -4.91 6.48 -5.74
CA GLY A 17 -6.27 6.86 -6.10
C GLY A 17 -6.46 8.35 -5.90
N GLN A 18 -6.87 9.06 -6.95
CA GLN A 18 -7.20 10.48 -6.89
C GLN A 18 -8.71 10.66 -7.00
N VAL A 19 -9.30 11.16 -5.92
CA VAL A 19 -10.72 11.54 -5.88
C VAL A 19 -10.81 13.03 -6.17
N SER A 20 -11.59 13.39 -7.20
CA SER A 20 -11.90 14.76 -7.55
C SER A 20 -13.40 15.00 -7.41
N ILE A 21 -13.78 16.09 -6.77
CA ILE A 21 -15.17 16.54 -6.62
C ILE A 21 -15.31 17.83 -7.43
N ARG A 22 -16.25 17.87 -8.38
CA ARG A 22 -16.53 19.05 -9.20
C ARG A 22 -17.71 19.84 -8.64
N GLU A 23 -17.90 21.07 -9.12
CA GLU A 23 -18.91 22.02 -8.61
C GLU A 23 -20.35 21.48 -8.66
N ASN A 24 -20.65 20.58 -9.60
CA ASN A 24 -21.92 19.89 -9.74
C ASN A 24 -22.04 18.61 -8.89
N LEU A 25 -21.15 18.43 -7.91
CA LEU A 25 -21.04 17.22 -7.08
C LEU A 25 -20.68 15.95 -7.87
N ASP A 26 -20.16 16.09 -9.09
CA ASP A 26 -19.58 14.95 -9.81
C ASP A 26 -18.33 14.49 -9.07
N ILE A 27 -18.36 13.24 -8.60
CA ILE A 27 -17.23 12.57 -7.97
C ILE A 27 -16.58 11.65 -9.00
N SER A 28 -15.31 11.89 -9.30
CA SER A 28 -14.50 11.02 -10.15
C SER A 28 -13.34 10.42 -9.37
N LEU A 29 -13.13 9.11 -9.51
CA LEU A 29 -11.94 8.42 -9.02
C LEU A 29 -11.07 8.05 -10.23
N SER A 30 -9.81 8.47 -10.22
CA SER A 30 -8.80 8.01 -11.18
C SER A 30 -7.68 7.28 -10.45
N TRP A 31 -7.12 6.26 -11.09
CA TRP A 31 -5.99 5.50 -10.57
C TRP A 31 -4.75 5.81 -11.39
N ARG A 32 -3.63 5.99 -10.70
CA ARG A 32 -2.32 6.13 -11.33
C ARG A 32 -1.33 5.18 -10.67
N LEU A 33 -0.60 4.41 -11.48
CA LEU A 33 0.51 3.62 -10.99
C LEU A 33 1.56 4.57 -10.40
N LEU A 34 1.88 4.36 -9.13
CA LEU A 34 2.87 5.16 -8.42
C LEU A 34 4.25 4.58 -8.71
N ASN A 35 5.19 5.42 -9.12
CA ASN A 35 6.57 4.99 -9.26
C ASN A 35 7.17 4.84 -7.85
N VAL A 36 7.36 3.58 -7.44
CA VAL A 36 8.02 3.21 -6.19
C VAL A 36 9.37 2.58 -6.53
N GLY A 37 10.37 2.81 -5.67
CA GLY A 37 11.70 2.21 -5.83
C GLY A 37 11.66 0.68 -5.76
N SER A 38 12.83 0.04 -5.83
CA SER A 38 12.94 -1.44 -5.80
C SER A 38 12.60 -2.08 -4.45
N THR A 39 12.40 -1.27 -3.41
CA THR A 39 12.06 -1.73 -2.07
C THR A 39 10.57 -1.56 -1.85
N SER A 40 9.88 -2.63 -1.45
CA SER A 40 8.43 -2.65 -1.19
C SER A 40 8.07 -3.83 -0.28
N PRO A 41 6.91 -3.79 0.41
CA PRO A 41 6.40 -4.95 1.16
C PRO A 41 6.24 -6.17 0.25
N PRO A 42 6.30 -7.41 0.75
CA PRO A 42 5.94 -8.58 -0.05
C PRO A 42 4.44 -8.58 -0.41
N PRO A 43 4.00 -9.29 -1.47
CA PRO A 43 2.59 -9.39 -1.81
C PRO A 43 1.73 -9.94 -0.65
N GLN A 44 0.78 -9.14 -0.18
CA GLN A 44 0.00 -9.42 1.01
C GLN A 44 -1.48 -9.01 0.88
N GLY A 45 -2.34 -9.66 1.64
CA GLY A 45 -3.76 -9.30 1.80
C GLY A 45 -4.14 -9.28 3.28
N ALA A 46 -5.37 -8.84 3.59
CA ALA A 46 -5.88 -8.79 4.97
C ALA A 46 -4.94 -8.06 5.97
N HIS A 47 -4.26 -7.01 5.50
CA HIS A 47 -3.37 -6.18 6.31
C HIS A 47 -4.14 -5.01 6.94
N ALA A 48 -3.58 -4.43 8.00
CA ALA A 48 -4.04 -3.15 8.53
C ALA A 48 -3.30 -2.00 7.84
N ALA A 49 -3.98 -0.89 7.56
CA ALA A 49 -3.36 0.32 7.02
C ALA A 49 -3.96 1.57 7.66
N CYS A 50 -3.14 2.62 7.84
CA CYS A 50 -3.57 3.89 8.41
C CYS A 50 -2.77 5.06 7.83
N CYS A 51 -3.45 6.16 7.48
CA CYS A 51 -2.78 7.39 7.11
C CYS A 51 -2.12 8.02 8.36
N ILE A 52 -0.83 8.33 8.25
CA ILE A 52 -0.06 8.98 9.32
C ILE A 52 0.28 10.44 8.98
N SER A 53 0.07 10.85 7.73
CA SER A 53 0.14 12.25 7.29
C SER A 53 -0.62 12.43 5.96
N SER A 54 -0.64 13.65 5.42
CA SER A 54 -1.21 13.92 4.08
C SER A 54 -0.45 13.23 2.93
N ARG A 55 0.75 12.71 3.20
CA ARG A 55 1.63 12.05 2.24
C ARG A 55 2.21 10.75 2.78
N GLY A 56 1.67 10.20 3.86
CA GLY A 56 2.27 9.07 4.57
C GLY A 56 1.22 8.08 5.02
N MET A 57 1.50 6.79 4.84
CA MET A 57 0.65 5.69 5.29
C MET A 57 1.51 4.59 5.90
N VAL A 58 1.03 4.02 7.01
CA VAL A 58 1.59 2.80 7.61
C VAL A 58 0.76 1.60 7.17
N VAL A 59 1.43 0.48 6.92
CA VAL A 59 0.87 -0.85 6.65
C VAL A 59 1.47 -1.81 7.66
N HIS A 60 0.64 -2.62 8.31
CA HIS A 60 1.10 -3.60 9.29
C HIS A 60 0.49 -4.98 9.06
N GLY A 61 1.36 -5.98 9.10
CA GLY A 61 1.04 -7.39 9.08
C GLY A 61 0.22 -7.83 7.87
N GLY A 62 -0.68 -8.77 8.10
CA GLY A 62 -1.54 -9.36 7.08
C GLY A 62 -1.16 -10.80 6.76
N ILE A 63 -1.56 -11.27 5.59
CA ILE A 63 -1.37 -12.65 5.14
C ILE A 63 -0.60 -12.58 3.83
N GLY A 64 0.58 -13.17 3.76
CA GLY A 64 1.42 -13.35 2.57
C GLY A 64 1.01 -14.56 1.73
N LEU A 65 1.87 -14.93 0.77
CA LEU A 65 1.66 -16.13 -0.06
C LEU A 65 1.54 -17.39 0.81
N ASN A 66 0.77 -18.37 0.34
CA ASN A 66 0.53 -19.65 1.03
C ASN A 66 -0.04 -19.52 2.46
N GLY A 67 -0.66 -18.39 2.81
CA GLY A 67 -1.27 -18.18 4.13
C GLY A 67 -0.31 -17.78 5.24
N VAL A 68 0.95 -17.45 4.91
CA VAL A 68 1.94 -17.00 5.91
C VAL A 68 1.45 -15.73 6.61
N ARG A 69 1.38 -15.74 7.94
CA ARG A 69 1.04 -14.55 8.73
C ARG A 69 2.25 -13.62 8.78
N LEU A 70 2.03 -12.37 8.39
CA LEU A 70 3.02 -11.31 8.43
C LEU A 70 2.79 -10.44 9.66
N ASP A 71 3.87 -9.90 10.19
CA ASP A 71 3.88 -9.04 11.40
C ASP A 71 4.93 -7.92 11.20
N ASP A 72 5.38 -7.70 9.97
CA ASP A 72 6.22 -6.57 9.59
C ASP A 72 5.39 -5.28 9.50
N THR A 73 6.09 -4.16 9.60
CA THR A 73 5.49 -2.83 9.47
C THR A 73 6.23 -2.08 8.39
N TRP A 74 5.46 -1.50 7.48
CA TRP A 74 5.95 -0.74 6.35
C TRP A 74 5.34 0.66 6.38
N ILE A 75 6.12 1.65 5.97
CA ILE A 75 5.66 3.02 5.77
C ILE A 75 5.91 3.39 4.32
N ILE A 76 4.91 3.96 3.66
CA ILE A 76 5.11 4.66 2.39
C ILE A 76 5.06 6.16 2.61
N GLU A 77 6.06 6.85 2.08
CA GLU A 77 6.09 8.31 2.01
C GLU A 77 5.99 8.76 0.55
N LEU A 78 5.03 9.63 0.26
CA LEU A 78 4.83 10.25 -1.04
C LEU A 78 5.70 11.50 -1.14
N SER A 79 6.36 11.64 -2.30
CA SER A 79 6.97 12.89 -2.73
C SER A 79 5.97 14.05 -2.73
N GLU A 80 6.46 15.29 -2.67
CA GLU A 80 5.60 16.50 -2.60
C GLU A 80 4.57 16.57 -3.73
N ASN A 81 4.95 16.19 -4.96
CA ASN A 81 4.07 16.16 -6.12
C ASN A 81 3.30 14.84 -6.29
N GLN A 82 3.45 13.92 -5.34
CA GLN A 82 2.81 12.60 -5.28
C GLN A 82 3.04 11.73 -6.52
N ARG A 83 4.11 11.99 -7.29
CA ARG A 83 4.48 11.19 -8.48
C ARG A 83 5.31 9.97 -8.13
N PHE A 84 6.04 10.04 -7.01
CA PHE A 84 6.87 8.97 -6.48
C PHE A 84 6.48 8.64 -5.05
N GLY A 85 6.69 7.39 -4.65
CA GLY A 85 6.60 6.93 -3.27
C GLY A 85 7.83 6.12 -2.88
N THR A 86 8.21 6.17 -1.60
CA THR A 86 9.30 5.36 -1.06
C THR A 86 8.75 4.51 0.07
N TRP A 87 8.94 3.19 -0.04
CA TRP A 87 8.64 2.26 1.03
C TRP A 87 9.83 2.11 1.96
N HIS A 88 9.54 2.09 3.26
CA HIS A 88 10.49 1.84 4.33
C HIS A 88 9.97 0.71 5.21
N GLN A 89 10.75 -0.36 5.35
CA GLN A 89 10.47 -1.38 6.35
C GLN A 89 10.92 -0.87 7.71
N MET A 90 10.00 -0.87 8.68
CA MET A 90 10.34 -0.55 10.05
C MET A 90 11.04 -1.75 10.69
N VAL A 91 12.30 -1.57 11.07
CA VAL A 91 13.02 -2.57 11.85
C VAL A 91 12.43 -2.56 13.26
N ARG A 92 11.99 -3.72 13.74
CA ARG A 92 11.58 -3.85 15.14
C ARG A 92 12.82 -3.65 16.00
N HIS A 93 12.83 -2.60 16.81
CA HIS A 93 13.71 -2.58 17.96
C HIS A 93 13.10 -3.50 19.02
N PRO A 94 13.85 -4.44 19.60
CA PRO A 94 13.37 -5.12 20.79
C PRO A 94 13.06 -4.05 21.83
N SER A 95 11.89 -4.14 22.47
CA SER A 95 11.59 -3.32 23.62
C SER A 95 12.76 -3.45 24.61
N PRO A 96 13.26 -2.35 25.21
CA PRO A 96 14.21 -2.46 26.30
C PRO A 96 13.66 -3.45 27.34
N PRO A 97 14.51 -4.35 27.89
CA PRO A 97 14.06 -5.23 28.96
C PRO A 97 13.49 -4.39 30.11
N ALA A 98 12.39 -4.87 30.69
CA ALA A 98 11.69 -4.24 31.80
C ALA A 98 12.56 -4.15 33.06
#